data_AF-A0A6B2NYK4-F1
#
_entry.id   AF-A0A6B2NYK4-F1
#
_cell.length_a   1.000
_cell.length_b   1.000
_cell.length_c   1.000
_cell.angle_alpha   90.00
_cell.angle_beta   90.00
_cell.angle_gamma   90.00
#
_symmetry.space_group_name_H-M   'P 1'
#
loop_
_entity.id
_entity.type
_entity.pdbx_description
1 polymer ?
#
loop_
_entity_poly.entity_id
_entity_poly.type
_entity_poly.pdbx_seq_one_letter_code
_entity_poly.pdbx_strand_id
1 'polypeptide(L)'
;MALDELGTVPWTVKGELILNCNCTVFCPCVISLGKHPPTEGHCQTWGGVRIDQGAYGDIDLSGLNIGLMIEIPGMMSRGNWKVGLFIDDRSTDAQYDALVAIFSGAAKGTTGLFQILVGEILGHERQPVTYETEGKTRHITVGRKIQGVVAPVAGKDPETDLVVTNTQYWMGPDITVATASKGKLRAYGRVWDFDGRSAEICQIDWHGPR
;
A
#
# COMPACT_ATOMS: atom_id res chain seq x y z
N MET A 1 -23.39 4.18 -7.30
CA MET A 1 -23.70 2.81 -6.82
C MET A 1 -24.68 2.93 -5.66
N ALA A 2 -25.73 2.12 -5.58
CA ALA A 2 -26.59 2.13 -4.39
C ALA A 2 -25.79 1.58 -3.20
N LEU A 3 -25.90 2.20 -2.02
CA LEU A 3 -25.19 1.79 -0.80
C LEU A 3 -25.48 0.31 -0.42
N ASP A 4 -26.61 -0.22 -0.89
CA ASP A 4 -27.10 -1.57 -0.60
C ASP A 4 -26.28 -2.70 -1.27
N GLU A 5 -25.43 -2.37 -2.26
CA GLU A 5 -24.55 -3.35 -2.94
C GLU A 5 -23.09 -3.30 -2.42
N LEU A 6 -22.77 -2.39 -1.50
CA LEU A 6 -21.40 -2.24 -0.99
C LEU A 6 -20.96 -3.49 -0.21
N GLY A 7 -19.85 -4.09 -0.63
CA GLY A 7 -19.32 -5.31 -0.01
C GLY A 7 -20.06 -6.59 -0.40
N THR A 8 -20.79 -6.58 -1.52
CA THR A 8 -21.31 -7.78 -2.21
C THR A 8 -20.83 -7.91 -3.65
N VAL A 9 -20.37 -6.81 -4.26
CA VAL A 9 -19.80 -6.81 -5.62
C VAL A 9 -18.45 -7.55 -5.65
N PRO A 10 -18.26 -8.56 -6.52
CA PRO A 10 -16.97 -9.22 -6.73
C PRO A 10 -15.91 -8.25 -7.22
N TRP A 11 -14.70 -8.34 -6.68
CA TRP A 11 -13.60 -7.49 -7.11
C TRP A 11 -12.26 -8.20 -7.01
N THR A 12 -11.32 -7.75 -7.84
CA THR A 12 -9.93 -8.21 -7.87
C THR A 12 -8.98 -7.03 -8.08
N VAL A 13 -7.79 -7.12 -7.46
CA VAL A 13 -6.67 -6.21 -7.69
C VAL A 13 -5.39 -7.05 -7.71
N LYS A 14 -4.79 -7.16 -8.89
CA LYS A 14 -3.53 -7.85 -9.12
C LYS A 14 -2.48 -6.87 -9.63
N GLY A 15 -1.29 -6.92 -9.07
CA GLY A 15 -0.17 -6.07 -9.50
C GLY A 15 0.95 -6.02 -8.47
N GLU A 16 1.53 -4.84 -8.26
CA GLU A 16 2.66 -4.64 -7.34
C GLU A 16 2.35 -3.55 -6.32
N LEU A 17 2.70 -3.81 -5.07
CA LEU A 17 2.67 -2.86 -3.97
C LEU A 17 4.10 -2.56 -3.51
N ILE A 18 4.37 -1.28 -3.23
CA ILE A 18 5.53 -0.84 -2.45
C ILE A 18 5.10 -0.11 -1.21
N LEU A 19 5.89 -0.26 -0.15
CA LEU A 19 5.78 0.53 1.06
C LEU A 19 7.16 1.01 1.49
N ASN A 20 7.20 2.19 2.07
CA ASN A 20 8.38 2.71 2.76
C ASN A 20 7.95 3.28 4.11
N CYS A 21 8.50 2.69 5.16
CA CYS A 21 8.16 3.04 6.55
C CYS A 21 9.38 3.54 7.31
N ASN A 22 9.13 4.14 8.47
CA ASN A 22 10.15 4.68 9.37
C ASN A 22 11.08 3.63 10.04
N CYS A 23 10.87 2.32 9.83
CA CYS A 23 11.76 1.28 10.37
C CYS A 23 13.18 1.36 9.78
N THR A 24 14.19 0.93 10.55
CA THR A 24 15.61 1.14 10.18
C THR A 24 16.14 0.20 9.08
N VAL A 25 15.72 -1.07 9.06
CA VAL A 25 16.25 -2.08 8.11
C VAL A 25 15.13 -2.80 7.37
N PHE A 26 14.50 -3.77 8.02
CA PHE A 26 13.32 -4.48 7.52
C PHE A 26 12.23 -4.42 8.59
N CYS A 27 10.99 -4.18 8.17
CA CYS A 27 9.89 -3.96 9.10
C CYS A 27 9.55 -5.25 9.88
N PRO A 28 9.71 -5.27 11.22
CA PRO A 28 9.39 -6.46 12.01
C PRO A 28 7.89 -6.78 11.99
N CYS A 29 7.04 -5.83 11.58
CA CYS A 29 5.60 -6.02 11.48
C CYS A 29 5.21 -7.08 10.43
N VAL A 30 6.02 -7.30 9.39
CA VAL A 30 5.76 -8.28 8.34
C VAL A 30 5.74 -9.70 8.92
N ILE A 31 6.83 -10.13 9.54
CA ILE A 31 6.99 -11.49 10.06
C ILE A 31 6.19 -11.69 11.36
N SER A 32 6.07 -10.65 12.18
CA SER A 32 5.29 -10.72 13.43
C SER A 32 3.79 -10.58 13.22
N LEU A 33 3.31 -10.35 11.99
CA LEU A 33 1.91 -10.03 11.67
C LEU A 33 1.39 -8.86 12.51
N GLY A 34 2.22 -7.85 12.69
CA GLY A 34 1.93 -6.67 13.48
C GLY A 34 1.91 -6.86 15.00
N LYS A 35 2.37 -8.00 15.53
CA LYS A 35 2.42 -8.30 16.97
C LYS A 35 3.68 -7.78 17.65
N HIS A 36 4.72 -7.44 16.89
CA HIS A 36 5.91 -6.77 17.40
C HIS A 36 5.84 -5.26 17.13
N PRO A 37 6.33 -4.39 18.03
CA PRO A 37 6.40 -2.97 17.75
C PRO A 37 7.30 -2.68 16.52
N PRO A 38 6.97 -1.64 15.73
CA PRO A 38 7.89 -1.07 14.75
C PRO A 38 9.19 -0.61 15.42
N THR A 39 10.27 -0.45 14.66
CA THR A 39 11.58 -0.06 15.21
C THR A 39 11.51 1.21 16.07
N GLU A 40 10.77 2.22 15.59
CA GLU A 40 10.64 3.53 16.24
C GLU A 40 9.48 3.56 17.26
N GLY A 41 8.91 2.41 17.62
CA GLY A 41 7.78 2.28 18.55
C GLY A 41 6.41 2.67 17.97
N HIS A 42 6.38 3.33 16.82
CA HIS A 42 5.20 3.72 16.05
C HIS A 42 5.49 3.56 14.55
N CYS A 43 4.46 3.39 13.72
CA CYS A 43 4.61 3.24 12.27
C CYS A 43 4.15 4.51 11.56
N GLN A 44 5.00 5.03 10.69
CA GLN A 44 4.61 6.00 9.68
C GLN A 44 5.08 5.44 8.35
N THR A 45 4.18 5.32 7.39
CA THR A 45 4.48 4.70 6.10
C THR A 45 3.68 5.36 4.99
N TRP A 46 4.30 5.42 3.82
CA TRP A 46 3.58 5.69 2.59
C TRP A 46 3.67 4.47 1.69
N GLY A 47 2.66 4.29 0.84
CA GLY A 47 2.57 3.17 -0.08
C GLY A 47 2.21 3.58 -1.49
N GLY A 48 2.52 2.68 -2.41
CA GLY A 48 2.19 2.74 -3.82
C GLY A 48 1.63 1.42 -4.29
N VAL A 49 0.55 1.43 -5.04
CA VAL A 49 0.01 0.25 -5.70
C VAL A 49 -0.09 0.52 -7.19
N ARG A 50 0.48 -0.37 -8.00
CA ARG A 50 0.25 -0.46 -9.44
C ARG A 50 -0.74 -1.59 -9.70
N ILE A 51 -1.87 -1.27 -10.33
CA ILE A 51 -2.88 -2.27 -10.70
C ILE A 51 -2.59 -2.74 -12.12
N ASP A 52 -2.04 -3.94 -12.25
CA ASP A 52 -1.75 -4.53 -13.56
C ASP A 52 -3.03 -5.13 -14.18
N GLN A 53 -3.85 -5.77 -13.35
CA GLN A 53 -5.17 -6.29 -13.71
C GLN A 53 -6.12 -6.11 -12.53
N GLY A 54 -7.32 -5.61 -12.76
CA GLY A 54 -8.31 -5.51 -11.69
C GLY A 54 -9.70 -5.18 -12.19
N ALA A 55 -10.70 -5.55 -11.39
CA ALA A 55 -12.09 -5.26 -11.69
C ALA A 55 -12.91 -5.04 -10.42
N TYR A 56 -14.01 -4.30 -10.53
CA TYR A 56 -15.06 -4.19 -9.53
C TYR A 56 -16.41 -4.39 -10.21
N GLY A 57 -16.94 -5.62 -10.16
CA GLY A 57 -18.01 -6.05 -11.06
C GLY A 57 -17.56 -5.91 -12.51
N ASP A 58 -18.28 -5.11 -13.28
CA ASP A 58 -17.97 -4.83 -14.70
C ASP A 58 -17.03 -3.62 -14.91
N ILE A 59 -16.61 -2.95 -13.82
CA ILE A 59 -15.71 -1.79 -13.89
C ILE A 59 -14.26 -2.28 -13.97
N ASP A 60 -13.58 -2.02 -15.09
CA ASP A 60 -12.15 -2.27 -15.23
C ASP A 60 -11.33 -1.28 -14.40
N LEU A 61 -10.37 -1.77 -13.62
CA LEU A 61 -9.46 -0.98 -12.78
C LEU A 61 -8.01 -1.03 -13.28
N SER A 62 -7.75 -1.77 -14.36
CA SER A 62 -6.40 -2.05 -14.86
C SER A 62 -5.68 -0.77 -15.32
N GLY A 63 -4.38 -0.70 -15.04
CA GLY A 63 -3.52 0.42 -15.40
C GLY A 63 -3.61 1.65 -14.49
N LEU A 64 -4.48 1.65 -13.49
CA LEU A 64 -4.57 2.70 -12.46
C LEU A 64 -3.57 2.47 -11.32
N ASN A 65 -3.17 3.56 -10.67
CA ASN A 65 -2.26 3.52 -9.53
C ASN A 65 -2.87 4.16 -8.28
N ILE A 66 -2.43 3.72 -7.10
CA ILE A 66 -2.91 4.22 -5.80
C ILE A 66 -1.73 4.64 -4.94
N GLY A 67 -1.86 5.79 -4.28
CA GLY A 67 -0.99 6.22 -3.20
C GLY A 67 -1.66 6.03 -1.84
N LEU A 68 -0.86 5.68 -0.84
CA LEU A 68 -1.31 5.49 0.54
C LEU A 68 -0.45 6.29 1.51
N MET A 69 -1.08 6.83 2.55
CA MET A 69 -0.42 7.31 3.77
C MET A 69 -1.03 6.55 4.94
N ILE A 70 -0.21 5.95 5.79
CA ILE A 70 -0.67 5.24 6.99
C ILE A 70 0.19 5.67 8.17
N GLU A 71 -0.48 6.05 9.26
CA GLU A 71 0.12 6.38 10.55
C GLU A 71 -0.51 5.49 11.63
N ILE A 72 0.32 4.80 12.40
CA ILE A 72 -0.08 3.86 13.45
C ILE A 72 0.69 4.23 14.72
N PRO A 73 0.02 4.51 15.84
CA PRO A 73 0.69 4.97 17.06
C PRO A 73 1.53 3.89 17.76
N GLY A 74 1.41 2.62 17.34
CA GLY A 74 2.09 1.50 17.97
C GLY A 74 2.07 0.24 17.11
N MET A 75 1.77 -0.90 17.75
CA MET A 75 1.66 -2.19 17.08
C MET A 75 0.57 -2.17 15.99
N MET A 76 0.92 -2.58 14.78
CA MET A 76 0.01 -2.64 13.63
C MET A 76 -1.27 -3.45 13.93
N SER A 77 -1.15 -4.54 14.69
CA SER A 77 -2.30 -5.39 15.07
C SER A 77 -3.26 -4.76 16.09
N ARG A 78 -2.87 -3.66 16.76
CA ARG A 78 -3.73 -2.96 17.74
C ARG A 78 -4.64 -1.91 17.12
N GLY A 79 -4.52 -1.66 15.82
CA GLY A 79 -5.38 -0.70 15.11
C GLY A 79 -5.10 0.75 15.45
N ASN A 80 -6.15 1.58 15.42
CA ASN A 80 -6.09 3.04 15.48
C ASN A 80 -5.23 3.65 14.36
N TRP A 81 -5.34 3.08 13.16
CA TRP A 81 -4.62 3.61 12.01
C TRP A 81 -5.29 4.88 11.52
N LYS A 82 -4.48 5.84 11.10
CA LYS A 82 -4.90 7.00 10.32
C LYS A 82 -4.47 6.79 8.89
N VAL A 83 -5.41 6.85 7.95
CA VAL A 83 -5.17 6.53 6.55
C VAL A 83 -5.54 7.70 5.64
N GLY A 84 -4.67 8.01 4.69
CA GLY A 84 -4.96 8.88 3.54
C GLY A 84 -4.87 8.08 2.25
N LEU A 85 -5.86 8.22 1.38
CA LEU A 85 -5.91 7.56 0.06
C LEU A 85 -5.70 8.58 -1.05
N PHE A 86 -4.88 8.23 -2.04
CA PHE A 86 -4.69 9.02 -3.25
C PHE A 86 -4.98 8.15 -4.46
N ILE A 87 -6.04 8.46 -5.18
CA ILE A 87 -6.46 7.67 -6.34
C ILE A 87 -5.97 8.35 -7.61
N ASP A 88 -5.54 7.56 -8.59
CA ASP A 88 -5.15 8.07 -9.91
C ASP A 88 -6.18 9.04 -10.49
N ASP A 89 -5.73 10.21 -10.96
CA ASP A 89 -6.60 11.21 -11.57
C ASP A 89 -7.13 10.81 -12.95
N ARG A 90 -6.55 9.76 -13.54
CA ARG A 90 -7.07 9.10 -14.76
C ARG A 90 -8.34 8.29 -14.51
N SER A 91 -8.70 8.03 -13.25
CA SER A 91 -9.90 7.28 -12.89
C SER A 91 -11.19 8.03 -13.24
N THR A 92 -12.12 7.33 -13.89
CA THR A 92 -13.53 7.75 -13.95
C THR A 92 -14.16 7.79 -12.55
N ASP A 93 -15.32 8.41 -12.40
CA ASP A 93 -16.02 8.44 -11.10
C ASP A 93 -16.40 7.06 -10.59
N ALA A 94 -16.83 6.15 -11.48
CA ALA A 94 -17.12 4.77 -11.12
C ALA A 94 -15.88 4.02 -10.63
N GLN A 95 -14.73 4.18 -11.30
CA GLN A 95 -13.46 3.58 -10.89
C GLN A 95 -12.99 4.18 -9.55
N TYR A 96 -13.11 5.49 -9.38
CA TYR A 96 -12.74 6.16 -8.13
C TYR A 96 -13.55 5.62 -6.95
N ASP A 97 -14.88 5.58 -7.07
CA ASP A 97 -15.75 5.06 -6.02
C ASP A 97 -15.44 3.58 -5.70
N ALA A 98 -15.19 2.76 -6.73
CA ALA A 98 -14.77 1.37 -6.56
C ALA A 98 -13.45 1.25 -5.80
N LEU A 99 -12.44 2.06 -6.15
CA LEU A 99 -11.14 2.06 -5.48
C LEU A 99 -11.24 2.59 -4.05
N VAL A 100 -12.04 3.63 -3.77
CA VAL A 100 -12.33 4.06 -2.39
C VAL A 100 -12.97 2.90 -1.62
N ALA A 101 -13.94 2.19 -2.20
CA ALA A 101 -14.59 1.05 -1.55
C ALA A 101 -13.61 -0.08 -1.22
N ILE A 102 -12.71 -0.44 -2.15
CA ILE A 102 -11.68 -1.47 -1.93
C ILE A 102 -10.68 -1.01 -0.85
N PHE A 103 -10.07 0.16 -1.00
CA PHE A 103 -8.96 0.60 -0.15
C PHE A 103 -9.39 1.14 1.22
N SER A 104 -10.67 1.45 1.42
CA SER A 104 -11.25 1.68 2.77
C SER A 104 -11.62 0.38 3.50
N GLY A 105 -11.62 -0.76 2.79
CA GLY A 105 -12.10 -2.04 3.29
C GLY A 105 -13.62 -2.22 3.22
N ALA A 106 -14.37 -1.23 2.74
CA ALA A 106 -15.82 -1.33 2.60
C ALA A 106 -16.28 -2.43 1.62
N ALA A 107 -15.44 -2.76 0.64
CA ALA A 107 -15.65 -3.86 -0.30
C ALA A 107 -15.38 -5.27 0.29
N LYS A 108 -14.99 -5.36 1.58
CA LYS A 108 -14.64 -6.60 2.29
C LYS A 108 -13.46 -7.34 1.63
N GLY A 109 -13.40 -8.67 1.67
CA GLY A 109 -12.29 -9.45 1.11
C GLY A 109 -10.94 -9.16 1.77
N THR A 110 -9.85 -9.22 0.99
CA THR A 110 -8.48 -9.02 1.48
C THR A 110 -8.28 -7.72 2.26
N THR A 111 -8.91 -6.62 1.82
CA THR A 111 -8.81 -5.31 2.49
C THR A 111 -9.84 -5.11 3.60
N GLY A 112 -10.72 -6.08 3.86
CA GLY A 112 -11.75 -6.00 4.91
C GLY A 112 -11.18 -5.79 6.31
N LEU A 113 -9.92 -6.18 6.56
CA LEU A 113 -9.21 -5.90 7.82
C LEU A 113 -9.12 -4.39 8.13
N PHE A 114 -9.13 -3.52 7.13
CA PHE A 114 -9.10 -2.07 7.34
C PHE A 114 -10.34 -1.57 8.09
N GLN A 115 -11.50 -2.22 7.95
CA GLN A 115 -12.69 -1.86 8.71
C GLN A 115 -12.50 -2.02 10.23
N ILE A 116 -11.56 -2.86 10.64
CA ILE A 116 -11.28 -3.14 12.05
C ILE A 116 -10.10 -2.30 12.55
N LEU A 117 -9.09 -2.10 11.71
CA LEU A 117 -7.82 -1.49 12.12
C LEU A 117 -7.78 0.04 11.93
N VAL A 118 -8.53 0.57 10.97
CA VAL A 118 -8.56 2.01 10.67
C VAL A 118 -9.51 2.71 11.64
N GLY A 119 -8.95 3.60 12.46
CA GLY A 119 -9.73 4.45 13.36
C GLY A 119 -10.15 5.76 12.70
N GLU A 120 -9.40 6.23 11.71
CA GLU A 120 -9.62 7.51 11.05
C GLU A 120 -9.17 7.47 9.59
N ILE A 121 -10.07 7.85 8.66
CA ILE A 121 -9.70 8.17 7.29
C ILE A 121 -9.52 9.69 7.22
N LEU A 122 -8.29 10.14 7.02
CA LEU A 122 -7.93 11.56 6.94
C LEU A 122 -8.50 12.23 5.68
N GLY A 123 -8.67 11.44 4.62
CA GLY A 123 -9.24 11.86 3.35
C GLY A 123 -8.93 10.87 2.23
N HIS A 124 -9.69 11.02 1.15
CA HIS A 124 -9.41 10.39 -0.13
C HIS A 124 -9.59 11.43 -1.23
N GLU A 125 -8.63 11.52 -2.15
CA GLU A 125 -8.64 12.50 -3.22
C GLU A 125 -7.96 11.95 -4.47
N ARG A 126 -8.28 12.53 -5.63
CA ARG A 126 -7.54 12.25 -6.86
C ARG A 126 -6.19 12.96 -6.87
N GLN A 127 -5.16 12.30 -7.39
CA GLN A 127 -3.83 12.85 -7.63
C GLN A 127 -3.25 12.24 -8.91
N PRO A 128 -2.35 12.94 -9.61
CA PRO A 128 -1.56 12.29 -10.65
C PRO A 128 -0.63 11.28 -9.98
N VAL A 129 -0.97 10.00 -10.11
CA VAL A 129 -0.20 8.88 -9.53
C VAL A 129 0.57 8.16 -10.63
N THR A 130 1.90 8.23 -10.58
CA THR A 130 2.77 7.46 -11.46
C THR A 130 3.47 6.36 -10.69
N TYR A 131 3.59 5.19 -11.31
CA TYR A 131 4.35 4.07 -10.80
C TYR A 131 5.15 3.47 -11.95
N GLU A 132 6.47 3.56 -11.88
CA GLU A 132 7.37 3.11 -12.93
C GLU A 132 8.42 2.15 -12.35
N THR A 133 8.86 1.20 -13.19
CA THR A 133 9.91 0.26 -12.84
C THR A 133 11.07 0.43 -13.80
N GLU A 134 12.23 0.85 -13.27
CA GLU A 134 13.49 0.96 -14.00
C GLU A 134 14.45 -0.12 -13.48
N GLY A 135 14.61 -1.20 -14.25
CA GLY A 135 15.35 -2.37 -13.78
C GLY A 135 14.73 -2.95 -12.51
N LYS A 136 15.47 -2.94 -11.40
CA LYS A 136 14.98 -3.37 -10.07
C LYS A 136 14.41 -2.22 -9.24
N THR A 137 14.48 -0.98 -9.70
CA THR A 137 14.06 0.20 -8.93
C THR A 137 12.63 0.59 -9.25
N ARG A 138 11.84 0.88 -8.22
CA ARG A 138 10.45 1.35 -8.32
C ARG A 138 10.43 2.84 -8.03
N HIS A 139 9.81 3.60 -8.93
CA HIS A 139 9.62 5.04 -8.81
C HIS A 139 8.12 5.31 -8.64
N ILE A 140 7.75 6.04 -7.60
CA ILE A 140 6.39 6.50 -7.40
C ILE A 140 6.34 8.01 -7.18
N THR A 141 5.38 8.64 -7.84
CA THR A 141 4.98 10.02 -7.55
C THR A 141 3.49 10.08 -7.33
N VAL A 142 3.06 10.79 -6.28
CA VAL A 142 1.66 11.13 -6.02
C VAL A 142 1.58 12.64 -5.99
N GLY A 143 1.41 13.25 -7.17
CA GLY A 143 1.49 14.70 -7.34
C GLY A 143 2.66 15.34 -6.57
N ARG A 144 2.34 16.26 -5.66
CA ARG A 144 3.32 16.91 -4.76
C ARG A 144 3.35 16.29 -3.36
N LYS A 145 2.62 15.20 -3.13
CA LYS A 145 2.38 14.61 -1.81
C LYS A 145 3.34 13.50 -1.48
N ILE A 146 3.64 12.59 -2.42
CA ILE A 146 4.59 11.49 -2.21
C ILE A 146 5.63 11.51 -3.34
N GLN A 147 6.90 11.35 -2.97
CA GLN A 147 7.99 11.07 -3.90
C GLN A 147 8.80 9.90 -3.34
N GLY A 148 8.74 8.76 -4.02
CA GLY A 148 9.33 7.51 -3.59
C GLY A 148 10.25 6.91 -4.63
N VAL A 149 11.39 6.40 -4.19
CA VAL A 149 12.31 5.56 -4.97
C VAL A 149 12.75 4.40 -4.10
N VAL A 150 12.37 3.18 -4.48
CA VAL A 150 12.58 1.95 -3.71
C VAL A 150 13.38 0.95 -4.53
N ALA A 151 14.41 0.35 -3.94
CA ALA A 151 15.21 -0.69 -4.57
C ALA A 151 15.41 -1.89 -3.64
N PRO A 152 15.41 -3.13 -4.15
CA PRO A 152 15.72 -4.33 -3.37
C PRO A 152 17.09 -4.23 -2.68
N VAL A 153 17.17 -4.77 -1.46
CA VAL A 153 18.45 -5.03 -0.80
C VAL A 153 19.15 -6.17 -1.54
N ALA A 154 20.45 -6.02 -1.78
CA ALA A 154 21.25 -7.02 -2.48
C ALA A 154 21.28 -8.34 -1.71
N GLY A 155 20.93 -9.44 -2.41
CA GLY A 155 21.12 -10.80 -1.94
C GLY A 155 22.58 -11.25 -2.08
N LYS A 156 22.86 -12.49 -1.65
CA LYS A 156 24.17 -13.13 -1.87
C LYS A 156 24.44 -13.35 -3.36
N ASP A 157 23.40 -13.74 -4.10
CA ASP A 157 23.42 -13.82 -5.56
C ASP A 157 22.94 -12.46 -6.12
N PRO A 158 23.74 -11.75 -6.92
CA PRO A 158 23.35 -10.45 -7.47
C PRO A 158 22.13 -10.51 -8.40
N GLU A 159 21.85 -11.66 -9.01
CA GLU A 159 20.71 -11.82 -9.92
C GLU A 159 19.39 -12.05 -9.18
N THR A 160 19.45 -12.61 -7.97
CA THR A 160 18.28 -12.98 -7.17
C THR A 160 18.03 -11.99 -6.03
N ASP A 161 16.80 -11.47 -5.94
CA ASP A 161 16.42 -10.53 -4.88
C ASP A 161 16.35 -11.22 -3.50
N LEU A 162 16.61 -10.46 -2.44
CA LEU A 162 16.41 -10.94 -1.06
C LEU A 162 14.91 -10.95 -0.72
N VAL A 163 14.31 -12.14 -0.65
CA VAL A 163 12.86 -12.32 -0.45
C VAL A 163 12.58 -13.13 0.82
N VAL A 164 11.57 -12.68 1.59
CA VAL A 164 10.92 -13.47 2.64
C VAL A 164 9.69 -14.14 2.01
N THR A 165 9.71 -15.46 1.86
CA THR A 165 8.64 -16.22 1.19
C THR A 165 7.73 -16.94 2.19
N ASN A 166 6.52 -17.33 1.76
CA ASN A 166 5.56 -18.10 2.56
C ASN A 166 5.12 -17.39 3.86
N THR A 167 4.93 -16.08 3.78
CA THR A 167 4.40 -15.29 4.91
C THR A 167 2.88 -15.41 5.00
N GLN A 168 2.33 -15.20 6.20
CA GLN A 168 0.89 -14.98 6.39
C GLN A 168 0.52 -13.48 6.32
N TYR A 169 1.41 -12.66 5.74
CA TYR A 169 1.18 -11.22 5.68
C TYR A 169 0.08 -10.92 4.67
N TRP A 170 -0.87 -10.08 5.08
CA TRP A 170 -2.08 -9.84 4.30
C TRP A 170 -1.83 -9.15 2.95
N MET A 171 -0.68 -8.47 2.80
CA MET A 171 -0.33 -7.82 1.54
C MET A 171 0.08 -8.83 0.47
N GLY A 172 0.69 -9.95 0.85
CA GLY A 172 1.05 -11.02 -0.06
C GLY A 172 2.00 -12.04 0.58
N PRO A 173 2.13 -13.23 -0.02
CA PRO A 173 2.90 -14.33 0.54
C PRO A 173 4.41 -14.09 0.50
N ASP A 174 4.88 -13.34 -0.50
CA ASP A 174 6.30 -13.13 -0.76
C ASP A 174 6.64 -11.63 -0.70
N ILE A 175 7.65 -11.30 0.10
CA ILE A 175 8.03 -9.92 0.41
C ILE A 175 9.50 -9.71 0.05
N THR A 176 9.74 -8.90 -0.97
CA THR A 176 11.09 -8.48 -1.34
C THR A 176 11.55 -7.40 -0.36
N VAL A 177 12.66 -7.66 0.33
CA VAL A 177 13.28 -6.72 1.25
C VAL A 177 13.92 -5.60 0.46
N ALA A 178 13.56 -4.35 0.75
CA ALA A 178 14.01 -3.19 0.00
C ALA A 178 14.42 -2.03 0.92
N THR A 179 15.05 -1.01 0.34
CA THR A 179 15.30 0.28 0.98
C THR A 179 14.85 1.42 0.07
N ALA A 180 14.46 2.54 0.68
CA ALA A 180 14.10 3.74 -0.07
C ALA A 180 15.32 4.65 -0.21
N SER A 181 15.78 4.93 -1.43
CA SER A 181 16.77 6.00 -1.66
C SER A 181 16.13 7.39 -1.63
N LYS A 182 14.80 7.45 -1.80
CA LYS A 182 13.97 8.63 -1.61
C LYS A 182 12.63 8.24 -1.01
N GLY A 183 12.23 8.87 0.08
CA GLY A 183 10.99 8.55 0.80
C GLY A 183 10.34 9.78 1.40
N LYS A 184 9.84 10.68 0.57
CA LYS A 184 9.23 11.94 1.03
C LYS A 184 7.72 11.85 1.04
N LEU A 185 7.10 12.30 2.12
CA LEU A 185 5.65 12.54 2.18
C LEU A 185 5.33 13.94 2.73
N ARG A 186 4.36 14.61 2.09
CA ARG A 186 3.71 15.83 2.58
C ARG A 186 2.22 15.78 2.29
N ALA A 187 1.42 15.36 3.27
CA ALA A 187 -0.02 15.29 3.15
C ALA A 187 -0.70 15.37 4.52
N TYR A 188 -1.93 15.90 4.56
CA TYR A 188 -2.76 15.93 5.78
C TYR A 188 -2.05 16.49 7.01
N GLY A 189 -1.20 17.51 6.84
CA GLY A 189 -0.42 18.12 7.93
C GLY A 189 0.82 17.32 8.37
N ARG A 190 1.12 16.17 7.76
CA ARG A 190 2.35 15.41 7.98
C ARG A 190 3.43 15.84 6.99
N VAL A 191 4.67 15.83 7.46
CA VAL A 191 5.88 15.96 6.64
C VAL A 191 6.84 14.89 7.12
N TRP A 192 7.14 13.93 6.25
CA TRP A 192 8.01 12.79 6.57
C TRP A 192 9.16 12.68 5.59
N ASP A 193 10.27 12.16 6.11
CA ASP A 193 11.51 11.91 5.41
C ASP A 193 12.06 10.54 5.85
N PHE A 194 11.97 9.57 4.94
CA PHE A 194 12.35 8.19 5.16
C PHE A 194 13.45 7.73 4.19
N ASP A 195 14.28 8.67 3.72
CA ASP A 195 15.46 8.32 2.93
C ASP A 195 16.36 7.36 3.73
N GLY A 196 16.83 6.30 3.07
CA GLY A 196 17.63 5.22 3.64
C GLY A 196 16.87 4.26 4.56
N ARG A 197 15.55 4.43 4.74
CA ARG A 197 14.74 3.57 5.62
C ARG A 197 14.18 2.33 4.92
N SER A 198 13.61 1.45 5.73
CA SER A 198 12.98 0.20 5.30
C SER A 198 11.97 0.45 4.17
N ALA A 199 12.02 -0.41 3.17
CA ALA A 199 10.98 -0.53 2.17
C ALA A 199 10.69 -2.01 1.90
N GLU A 200 9.56 -2.26 1.27
CA GLU A 200 9.18 -3.60 0.81
C GLU A 200 8.49 -3.51 -0.53
N ILE A 201 8.70 -4.54 -1.35
CA ILE A 201 8.02 -4.73 -2.63
C ILE A 201 7.29 -6.05 -2.57
N CYS A 202 6.00 -6.05 -2.89
CA CYS A 202 5.13 -7.22 -2.80
C CYS A 202 4.32 -7.35 -4.08
N GLN A 203 4.27 -8.57 -4.65
CA GLN A 203 3.28 -8.88 -5.67
C GLN A 203 1.95 -9.15 -4.97
N ILE A 204 0.91 -8.44 -5.40
CA ILE A 204 -0.40 -8.51 -4.79
C ILE A 204 -1.39 -9.25 -5.70
N ASP A 205 -2.23 -10.07 -5.08
CA ASP A 205 -3.38 -10.72 -5.70
C ASP A 205 -4.52 -10.67 -4.67
N TRP A 206 -5.20 -9.52 -4.62
CA TRP A 206 -6.24 -9.22 -3.65
C TRP A 206 -7.61 -9.41 -4.27
N HIS A 207 -8.55 -9.90 -3.48
CA HIS A 207 -9.90 -10.17 -3.96
C HIS A 207 -10.94 -10.10 -2.84
N GLY A 208 -12.20 -10.00 -3.23
CA GLY A 208 -13.35 -10.04 -2.34
C GLY A 208 -14.65 -10.26 -3.11
N PRO A 209 -15.82 -10.23 -2.44
CA PRO A 209 -16.03 -9.83 -1.05
C PRO A 209 -15.93 -10.96 -0.01
N ARG A 210 -15.78 -12.23 -0.42
CA ARG A 210 -15.69 -13.38 0.49
C ARG A 210 -14.30 -13.55 1.09
#